data_AF-A0A7K9SDZ6-F1
#
_entry.id   AF-A0A7K9SDZ6-F1
#
_cell.length_a   1.000
_cell.length_b   1.000
_cell.length_c   1.000
_cell.angle_alpha   90.00
_cell.angle_beta   90.00
_cell.angle_gamma   90.00
#
_symmetry.space_group_name_H-M   'P 1'
#
loop_
_entity.id
_entity.type
_entity.pdbx_description
1 polymer ?
#
loop_
_entity_poly.entity_id
_entity_poly.type
_entity_poly.pdbx_seq_one_letter_code
_entity_poly.pdbx_strand_id
1 'polypeptide(L)'
;AGAHNLASMSGQEQYAVAVEVVVHPGFDSTEKKDNSYAHDLMLLRVEPPFTLTPYVQPLLLPRSSVATGTNCTVMGWGTTTSPQGRGGTRLGGG
;
A
#
# COMPACT_ATOMS: atom_id res chain seq x y z
N ALA A 1 -4.48 10.50 -4.96
CA ALA A 1 -3.15 11.03 -4.58
C ALA A 1 -3.31 12.26 -3.68
N GLY A 2 -2.29 12.66 -2.92
CA GLY A 2 -2.31 13.90 -2.13
C GLY A 2 -3.11 13.86 -0.81
N ALA A 3 -3.56 12.69 -0.36
CA ALA A 3 -4.29 12.55 0.90
C ALA A 3 -3.35 12.53 2.11
N HIS A 4 -3.76 13.19 3.20
CA HIS A 4 -3.09 13.17 4.50
C HIS A 4 -3.97 12.63 5.63
N ASN A 5 -5.25 13.03 5.65
CA ASN A 5 -6.25 12.57 6.61
C ASN A 5 -7.41 11.90 5.86
N LEU A 6 -7.67 10.63 6.14
CA LEU A 6 -8.75 9.89 5.46
C LEU A 6 -10.15 10.29 5.97
N ALA A 7 -10.25 10.92 7.13
CA ALA A 7 -11.51 11.35 7.72
C ALA A 7 -11.92 12.77 7.32
N SER A 8 -11.05 13.54 6.66
CA SER A 8 -11.31 14.94 6.32
C SER A 8 -10.53 15.37 5.07
N MET A 9 -11.20 16.07 4.15
CA MET A 9 -10.57 16.59 2.94
C MET A 9 -9.81 17.88 3.21
N SER A 10 -8.55 17.93 2.78
CA SER A 10 -7.69 19.11 2.85
C SER A 10 -7.79 20.01 1.60
N GLY A 11 -8.37 19.49 0.52
CA GLY A 11 -8.43 20.15 -0.79
C GLY A 11 -7.22 19.86 -1.68
N GLN A 12 -6.25 19.07 -1.21
CA GLN A 12 -5.08 18.64 -1.99
C GLN A 12 -5.28 17.24 -2.61
N GLU A 13 -6.36 16.56 -2.24
CA GLU A 13 -6.68 15.22 -2.70
C GLU A 13 -7.08 15.22 -4.18
N GLN A 14 -6.53 14.27 -4.92
CA GLN A 14 -6.93 13.97 -6.30
C GLN A 14 -7.42 12.54 -6.42
N TYR A 15 -8.52 12.34 -7.14
CA TYR A 15 -9.12 11.04 -7.38
C TYR A 15 -9.04 10.69 -8.87
N ALA A 16 -8.73 9.42 -9.15
CA ALA A 16 -8.69 8.87 -10.49
C ALA A 16 -9.17 7.42 -10.43
N VAL A 17 -9.73 6.92 -11.53
CA VAL A 17 -10.14 5.52 -11.64
C VAL A 17 -9.03 4.72 -12.30
N ALA A 18 -8.81 3.48 -11.84
CA ALA A 18 -7.93 2.55 -12.54
C ALA A 18 -8.64 2.05 -13.80
N VAL A 19 -8.08 2.35 -14.96
CA VAL A 19 -8.61 1.94 -16.27
C VAL A 19 -7.89 0.72 -16.84
N GLU A 20 -6.74 0.38 -16.26
CA GLU A 20 -5.98 -0.83 -16.61
C GLU A 20 -5.24 -1.34 -15.37
N VAL A 21 -5.24 -2.66 -15.21
CA VAL A 21 -4.52 -3.37 -14.15
C VAL A 21 -3.54 -4.32 -14.82
N VAL A 22 -2.24 -4.12 -14.58
CA VAL A 22 -1.16 -4.94 -15.14
C VAL A 22 -0.45 -5.66 -13.99
N VAL A 23 -0.79 -6.93 -13.80
CA VAL A 23 -0.17 -7.78 -12.78
C VAL A 23 1.19 -8.28 -13.28
N HIS A 24 2.18 -8.39 -12.39
CA HIS A 24 3.47 -8.94 -12.77
C HIS A 24 3.30 -10.38 -13.31
N PRO A 25 3.85 -10.73 -14.49
CA PRO A 25 3.58 -12.02 -15.15
C PRO A 25 4.10 -13.24 -14.37
N GLY A 26 5.06 -13.03 -13.48
CA GLY A 26 5.58 -14.05 -12.56
C GLY A 26 4.82 -14.19 -11.24
N PHE A 27 3.79 -13.36 -10.99
CA PHE A 27 2.96 -13.52 -9.79
C PHE A 27 2.14 -14.80 -9.91
N ASP A 28 2.36 -15.73 -8.98
CA ASP A 28 1.64 -17.00 -8.89
C ASP A 28 0.77 -16.99 -7.63
N SER A 29 -0.53 -16.72 -7.80
CA SER A 29 -1.50 -16.67 -6.72
C SER A 29 -1.99 -18.06 -6.29
N THR A 30 -1.42 -19.14 -6.81
CA THR A 30 -1.86 -20.49 -6.43
C THR A 30 -1.20 -20.89 -5.12
N GLU A 31 -2.00 -21.17 -4.10
CA GLU A 31 -1.60 -21.49 -2.72
C GLU A 31 -0.74 -22.77 -2.56
N LYS A 32 -0.27 -23.37 -3.66
CA LYS A 32 0.36 -24.70 -3.70
C LYS A 32 1.89 -24.67 -3.84
N LYS A 33 2.55 -23.52 -3.64
CA LYS A 33 4.02 -23.43 -3.71
C LYS A 33 4.62 -22.70 -2.52
N ASP A 34 5.82 -23.13 -2.15
CA ASP A 34 6.66 -22.57 -1.06
C ASP A 34 7.05 -21.08 -1.24
N ASN A 35 6.55 -20.40 -2.28
CA ASN A 35 6.89 -19.02 -2.63
C ASN A 35 5.64 -18.19 -3.02
N SER A 36 4.55 -18.32 -2.26
CA SER A 36 3.22 -17.73 -2.54
C SER A 36 3.18 -16.18 -2.65
N TYR A 37 4.28 -15.48 -2.36
CA TYR A 37 4.41 -14.02 -2.47
C TYR A 37 5.48 -13.59 -3.47
N ALA A 38 5.98 -14.53 -4.29
CA ALA A 38 6.92 -14.20 -5.35
C ALA A 38 6.29 -13.21 -6.33
N HIS A 39 7.03 -12.16 -6.67
CA HIS A 39 6.61 -11.15 -7.63
C HIS A 39 5.28 -10.46 -7.28
N ASP A 40 4.99 -10.28 -5.99
CA ASP A 40 3.82 -9.52 -5.51
C ASP A 40 3.95 -8.02 -5.83
N LEU A 41 3.68 -7.67 -7.09
CA LEU A 41 3.75 -6.33 -7.66
C LEU A 41 2.74 -6.20 -8.81
N MET A 42 2.09 -5.05 -8.91
CA MET A 42 1.22 -4.69 -10.02
C MET A 42 1.32 -3.20 -10.36
N LEU A 43 0.96 -2.85 -11.60
CA LEU A 43 0.83 -1.47 -12.06
C LEU A 43 -0.64 -1.15 -12.33
N LEU A 44 -1.04 0.09 -12.03
CA LEU A 44 -2.36 0.62 -12.33
C LEU A 44 -2.20 1.80 -13.29
N ARG A 45 -2.86 1.75 -14.45
CA ARG A 45 -3.04 2.94 -15.30
C ARG A 45 -4.31 3.65 -14.85
N VAL A 46 -4.23 4.95 -14.60
CA VAL A 46 -5.33 5.73 -14.06
C VAL A 46 -5.79 6.83 -15.01
N GLU A 47 -7.08 7.15 -14.97
CA GLU A 47 -7.66 8.29 -15.67
C GLU A 47 -8.60 9.11 -14.74
N PRO A 48 -8.56 10.45 -14.80
CA PRO A 48 -7.57 11.25 -15.53
C PRO A 48 -6.17 11.11 -14.90
N PRO A 49 -5.08 11.43 -15.64
CA PRO A 49 -3.75 11.51 -15.06
C PRO A 49 -3.70 12.48 -13.87
N PHE A 50 -2.93 12.14 -12.84
CA PHE A 50 -2.74 13.06 -11.71
C PHE A 50 -1.98 14.31 -12.15
N THR A 51 -2.43 15.47 -11.66
CA THR A 51 -1.69 16.73 -11.82
C THR A 51 -0.60 16.79 -10.76
N LEU A 52 0.63 17.08 -11.17
CA LEU A 52 1.75 17.21 -10.23
C LEU A 52 1.63 18.50 -9.43
N THR A 53 1.71 18.39 -8.11
CA THR A 53 1.62 19.50 -7.15
C THR A 53 2.64 19.27 -6.03
N PRO A 54 2.87 20.23 -5.12
CA PRO A 54 3.72 19.98 -3.94
C PRO A 54 3.29 18.78 -3.07
N TYR A 55 2.02 18.34 -3.17
CA TYR A 55 1.46 17.21 -2.41
C TYR A 55 1.30 15.93 -3.25
N VAL A 56 1.53 16.00 -4.56
CA VAL A 56 1.43 14.88 -5.50
C VAL A 56 2.68 14.88 -6.38
N GLN A 57 3.64 14.02 -6.05
CA GLN A 57 4.89 13.84 -6.78
C GLN A 57 5.21 12.36 -6.97
N PRO A 58 5.81 11.97 -8.10
CA PRO A 58 6.26 10.61 -8.33
C PRO A 58 7.49 10.31 -7.47
N LEU A 59 7.63 9.05 -7.04
CA LEU A 59 8.86 8.54 -6.46
C LEU A 59 9.79 8.02 -7.56
N LEU A 60 11.09 8.30 -7.44
CA LEU A 60 12.08 7.76 -8.36
C LEU A 60 12.24 6.25 -8.15
N LEU A 61 12.25 5.49 -9.25
CA LEU A 61 12.53 4.07 -9.20
C LEU A 61 14.00 3.81 -8.83
N PRO A 62 14.28 2.84 -7.95
CA PRO A 62 15.65 2.47 -7.63
C PRO A 62 16.34 1.90 -8.88
N ARG A 63 17.61 2.27 -9.07
CA ARG A 63 18.44 1.76 -10.18
C ARG A 63 19.31 0.56 -9.77
N SER A 64 19.37 0.28 -8.48
CA SER A 64 20.19 -0.78 -7.89
C SER A 64 19.56 -1.28 -6.59
N SER A 65 20.00 -2.45 -6.12
CA SER A 65 19.62 -2.98 -4.81
C SER A 65 20.10 -2.07 -3.68
N VAL A 66 19.31 -2.01 -2.61
CA VAL A 66 19.63 -1.26 -1.39
C VAL A 66 20.53 -2.11 -0.49
N ALA A 67 21.53 -1.50 0.15
CA ALA A 67 22.44 -2.19 1.06
C ALA A 67 21.77 -2.50 2.42
N THR A 68 22.17 -3.62 3.04
CA THR A 68 21.73 -3.97 4.41
C THR A 68 22.08 -2.86 5.40
N GLY A 69 21.15 -2.54 6.30
CA GLY A 69 21.33 -1.47 7.29
C GLY A 69 20.96 -0.07 6.78
N THR A 70 20.51 0.06 5.52
CA THR A 70 19.96 1.33 5.02
C THR A 70 18.68 1.68 5.77
N ASN A 71 18.60 2.91 6.27
CA ASN A 71 17.37 3.42 6.86
C ASN A 71 16.30 3.64 5.79
N CYS A 72 15.15 3.01 5.98
CA CYS A 72 13.98 3.12 5.10
C CYS A 72 12.80 3.72 5.87
N THR A 73 11.91 4.39 5.16
CA THR A 73 10.66 4.94 5.72
C THR A 73 9.48 4.20 5.12
N VAL A 74 8.58 3.70 5.98
CA VAL A 74 7.30 3.11 5.59
C VAL A 74 6.19 4.03 6.07
N MET A 75 5.18 4.28 5.23
CA MET A 75 4.08 5.20 5.52
C MET A 75 2.74 4.56 5.13
N GLY A 76 1.69 4.87 5.88
CA GLY A 76 0.32 4.42 5.59
C GLY A 76 -0.64 4.72 6.74
N TRP A 77 -1.93 4.44 6.52
CA TRP A 77 -3.00 4.60 7.52
C TRP A 77 -3.47 3.26 8.11
N GLY A 78 -2.60 2.24 8.08
CA GLY A 78 -2.89 0.90 8.61
C GLY A 78 -2.96 0.86 10.15
N THR A 79 -3.27 -0.33 10.70
CA THR A 79 -3.31 -0.53 12.15
C THR A 79 -1.95 -0.28 12.80
N THR A 80 -1.93 0.42 13.94
CA THR A 80 -0.72 0.73 14.70
C THR A 80 -0.50 -0.18 15.91
N THR A 81 -1.41 -1.12 16.16
CA THR A 81 -1.37 -2.10 17.25
C THR A 81 -1.37 -3.54 16.71
N SER A 82 -0.66 -4.44 17.40
CA SER A 82 -0.67 -5.88 17.11
C SER A 82 -0.50 -6.71 18.41
N PRO A 83 -1.16 -7.88 18.55
CA PRO A 83 -2.24 -8.35 17.69
C PRO A 83 -3.46 -7.42 17.79
N GLN A 84 -4.35 -7.41 16.78
CA GLN A 84 -5.65 -6.76 16.96
C GLN A 84 -6.31 -7.41 18.17
N GLY A 85 -6.36 -6.67 19.29
CA GLY A 85 -6.86 -7.20 20.55
C GLY A 85 -8.23 -7.82 20.29
N ARG A 86 -8.34 -9.15 20.46
CA ARG A 86 -9.64 -9.79 20.54
C ARG A 86 -10.33 -9.12 21.72
N GLY A 87 -11.38 -8.34 21.44
CA GLY A 87 -12.24 -7.80 22.48
C GLY A 87 -12.56 -8.92 23.46
N GLY A 88 -12.22 -8.71 24.73
CA GLY A 88 -12.29 -9.75 25.74
C GLY A 88 -13.70 -10.31 25.81
N THR A 89 -13.85 -11.59 25.45
CA THR A 89 -14.95 -12.39 25.96
C THR A 89 -14.78 -12.45 27.47
N ARG A 90 -15.60 -11.69 28.20
CA ARG A 90 -15.91 -11.95 29.61
C ARG A 90 -16.37 -13.40 29.70
N LEU A 91 -15.47 -14.29 30.14
CA LEU A 91 -15.89 -15.55 30.71
C LEU A 91 -16.38 -15.24 32.12
N GLY A 92 -17.71 -15.24 32.28
CA GLY A 92 -18.32 -15.39 33.59
C GLY A 92 -17.94 -16.75 34.16
N GLY A 93 -17.71 -16.80 35.46
CA GLY A 93 -17.50 -18.06 36.18
C GLY A 93 -17.37 -17.82 37.67
N GLY A 94 -18.39 -18.28 38.41
CA GLY A 94 -18.32 -18.70 39.82
C GLY A 94 -18.32 -17.62 40.88
#